data_AF-A0A959CY78-F1
#
_entry.id   AF-A0A959CY78-F1
#
_cell.length_a   1.000
_cell.length_b   1.000
_cell.length_c   1.000
_cell.angle_alpha   90.00
_cell.angle_beta   90.00
_cell.angle_gamma   90.00
#
_symmetry.space_group_name_H-M   'P 1'
#
loop_
_entity.id
_entity.type
_entity.pdbx_description
1 polymer ?
#
loop_
_entity_poly.entity_id
_entity_poly.type
_entity_poly.pdbx_seq_one_letter_code
_entity_poly.pdbx_strand_id
1 'polypeptide(L)'
;MAEQNQGPTPQGQNSSNQEKKESSAGSFIRNNLAWLIPLGIILLFFLIPATRHWVSNSVRCSLLGSKEGEARLEACRKYLSKESFASAPCYEDCTEAVDYENARSSRSYQLLRAYVDKYTDNVRSPHYQEIFTLLDSVMCENIGRQASETRAASCRTYKDEFGQAGACYDVCHTFLDSYDCEAAMQAPNREDAYLSYIDKYGREGKCYEAFREALEKGVPASMDTPDGQKKTTNEKPKTSSGSTTAKTAPKKATPASGRVCQAFAAGNQRFKAIKLGPLWWTTENMNKAGFVNWLQARDICPNGWRLPCTREVEHLIHEFYSNPDKAYTYLTSDDPRNCEFGLQFTGFAWVVGAPTSNPGQVSGFWCMDDFGPTSTIAGSYVFRKNDRAIEILPNTDKSMGLNCRCVKESDAYKRSSLRFTPCVGMP
;
A
#
# COMPACT_ATOMS: atom_id res chain seq x y z
N MET A 1 47.38 12.75 -47.25
CA MET A 1 46.31 12.85 -48.26
C MET A 1 45.01 13.06 -47.49
N ALA A 2 44.57 14.31 -47.48
CA ALA A 2 43.34 14.76 -46.84
C ALA A 2 42.28 14.90 -47.92
N GLU A 3 41.07 14.40 -47.68
CA GLU A 3 39.95 14.63 -48.58
C GLU A 3 38.77 15.18 -47.75
N GLN A 4 38.51 16.45 -48.01
CA GLN A 4 37.38 17.23 -47.52
C GLN A 4 36.16 16.89 -48.36
N ASN A 5 34.98 16.77 -47.74
CA ASN A 5 33.70 16.94 -48.44
C ASN A 5 32.76 17.76 -47.55
N GLN A 6 32.53 19.01 -47.98
CA GLN A 6 31.51 19.91 -47.46
C GLN A 6 30.37 19.99 -48.50
N GLY A 7 29.13 19.99 -48.02
CA GLY A 7 27.91 20.21 -48.79
C GLY A 7 26.78 20.73 -47.87
N PRO A 8 25.75 21.41 -48.40
CA PRO A 8 25.49 22.80 -48.01
C PRO A 8 24.23 23.04 -47.14
N THR A 9 24.27 24.16 -46.42
CA THR A 9 23.18 24.82 -45.69
C THR A 9 22.26 25.61 -46.63
N PRO A 10 20.94 25.72 -46.36
CA PRO A 10 20.12 26.79 -46.89
C PRO A 10 19.85 27.89 -45.85
N GLN A 11 20.19 29.12 -46.23
CA GLN A 11 19.68 30.36 -45.64
C GLN A 11 18.27 30.65 -46.19
N GLY A 12 17.36 31.11 -45.31
CA GLY A 12 16.06 31.67 -45.68
C GLY A 12 15.82 32.96 -44.92
N GLN A 13 15.63 34.05 -45.66
CA GLN A 13 15.58 35.44 -45.21
C GLN A 13 14.19 35.89 -44.72
N ASN A 14 14.25 36.91 -43.85
CA ASN A 14 13.30 37.99 -43.51
C ASN A 14 12.04 38.23 -44.37
N SER A 15 10.96 38.67 -43.69
CA SER A 15 10.09 39.81 -44.03
C SER A 15 9.01 39.98 -42.94
N SER A 16 9.05 41.02 -42.09
CA SER A 16 8.56 42.41 -42.27
C SER A 16 7.04 42.60 -42.21
N ASN A 17 6.60 43.25 -41.13
CA ASN A 17 5.50 44.21 -40.96
C ASN A 17 4.41 44.34 -42.04
N GLN A 18 3.14 44.34 -41.60
CA GLN A 18 2.17 45.34 -42.07
C GLN A 18 1.06 45.62 -41.03
N GLU A 19 1.06 46.88 -40.56
CA GLU A 19 -0.08 47.58 -39.97
C GLU A 19 -1.14 47.91 -41.04
N LYS A 20 -2.42 47.85 -40.65
CA LYS A 20 -3.52 48.74 -41.09
C LYS A 20 -4.72 48.48 -40.15
N LYS A 21 -4.99 49.31 -39.14
CA LYS A 21 -5.69 50.62 -39.11
C LYS A 21 -7.09 50.66 -39.73
N GLU A 22 -8.05 50.91 -38.80
CA GLU A 22 -9.19 51.84 -38.87
C GLU A 22 -10.31 51.49 -39.89
N SER A 23 -11.61 51.64 -39.64
CA SER A 23 -12.39 52.53 -38.78
C SER A 23 -13.84 51.98 -38.72
N SER A 24 -14.57 52.13 -37.61
CA SER A 24 -15.55 53.21 -37.32
C SER A 24 -17.01 52.84 -37.62
N ALA A 25 -17.82 52.76 -36.56
CA ALA A 25 -19.09 53.46 -36.34
C ALA A 25 -19.83 52.75 -35.18
N GLY A 26 -20.39 53.38 -34.16
CA GLY A 26 -20.54 54.78 -33.81
C GLY A 26 -21.07 54.84 -32.38
N SER A 27 -20.56 55.82 -31.65
CA SER A 27 -21.06 56.32 -30.36
C SER A 27 -22.51 56.78 -30.46
N PHE A 28 -23.38 56.49 -29.48
CA PHE A 28 -24.11 57.54 -28.74
C PHE A 28 -25.03 57.01 -27.60
N ILE A 29 -24.92 57.72 -26.46
CA ILE A 29 -25.84 57.93 -25.32
C ILE A 29 -25.80 56.97 -24.10
N ARG A 30 -25.47 57.66 -23.00
CA ARG A 30 -25.39 57.31 -21.58
C ARG A 30 -26.76 57.13 -20.92
N ASN A 31 -26.71 56.47 -19.75
CA ASN A 31 -27.58 56.65 -18.58
C ASN A 31 -29.03 56.16 -18.71
N ASN A 32 -29.32 54.99 -18.13
CA ASN A 32 -30.18 54.89 -16.94
C ASN A 32 -30.19 53.46 -16.41
N LEU A 33 -29.50 53.29 -15.29
CA LEU A 33 -29.55 52.14 -14.41
C LEU A 33 -30.50 52.52 -13.26
N ALA A 34 -31.74 52.04 -13.31
CA ALA A 34 -32.66 51.86 -12.18
C ALA A 34 -34.04 51.60 -12.77
N TRP A 35 -34.77 50.64 -12.21
CA TRP A 35 -36.13 50.24 -12.57
C TRP A 35 -36.26 49.36 -13.82
N LEU A 36 -35.95 48.06 -13.70
CA LEU A 36 -36.65 46.97 -14.42
C LEU A 36 -36.27 45.56 -13.88
N ILE A 37 -36.12 45.44 -12.56
CA ILE A 37 -36.01 44.14 -11.87
C ILE A 37 -36.97 44.16 -10.68
N PRO A 38 -38.30 44.27 -10.91
CA PRO A 38 -39.17 43.37 -10.17
C PRO A 38 -40.51 43.10 -10.90
N LEU A 39 -40.50 42.47 -12.08
CA LEU A 39 -41.76 41.97 -12.68
C LEU A 39 -41.63 40.59 -13.36
N GLY A 40 -40.46 39.97 -13.32
CA GLY A 40 -40.21 38.65 -13.93
C GLY A 40 -40.33 37.44 -12.99
N ILE A 41 -40.51 37.65 -11.67
CA ILE A 41 -40.49 36.56 -10.67
C ILE A 41 -41.91 36.14 -10.23
N ILE A 42 -42.95 36.91 -10.56
CA ILE A 42 -44.32 36.65 -10.09
C ILE A 42 -45.13 35.75 -11.07
N LEU A 43 -44.65 35.52 -12.29
CA LEU A 43 -45.36 34.70 -13.30
C LEU A 43 -44.93 33.23 -13.39
N LEU A 44 -43.96 32.78 -12.58
CA LEU A 44 -43.51 31.38 -12.53
C LEU A 44 -44.13 30.57 -11.38
N PHE A 45 -45.03 31.17 -10.60
CA PHE A 45 -45.69 30.49 -9.46
C PHE A 45 -47.15 30.08 -9.71
N PHE A 46 -47.73 30.33 -10.89
CA PHE A 46 -49.17 30.10 -11.12
C PHE A 46 -49.54 29.12 -12.23
N LEU A 47 -48.60 28.34 -12.75
CA LEU A 47 -48.92 27.26 -13.71
C LEU A 47 -48.21 25.95 -13.32
N ILE A 48 -48.87 25.14 -12.47
CA ILE A 48 -49.22 23.72 -12.70
C ILE A 48 -49.85 23.13 -11.41
N PRO A 49 -51.01 22.44 -11.51
CA PRO A 49 -51.76 21.93 -10.37
C PRO A 49 -51.36 20.51 -9.92
N ALA A 50 -51.45 20.31 -8.60
CA ALA A 50 -51.91 19.10 -7.88
C ALA A 50 -51.29 17.72 -8.16
N THR A 51 -50.44 17.25 -7.23
CA THR A 51 -50.62 15.93 -6.58
C THR A 51 -50.15 16.01 -5.12
N ARG A 52 -50.98 15.47 -4.22
CA ARG A 52 -50.89 15.52 -2.76
C ARG A 52 -49.90 14.50 -2.17
N HIS A 53 -49.46 14.85 -0.95
CA HIS A 53 -48.90 14.02 0.13
C HIS A 53 -47.49 13.44 -0.02
N TRP A 54 -46.51 14.14 0.56
CA TRP A 54 -45.35 13.51 1.22
C TRP A 54 -45.06 14.26 2.52
N VAL A 55 -45.40 13.62 3.65
CA VAL A 55 -44.96 14.00 4.99
C VAL A 55 -44.19 12.79 5.52
N SER A 56 -42.92 13.02 5.87
CA SER A 56 -42.11 12.32 6.85
C SER A 56 -42.32 10.80 7.01
N ASN A 57 -41.39 9.99 6.50
CA ASN A 57 -41.15 8.62 6.96
C ASN A 57 -39.70 8.44 7.39
N SER A 58 -39.36 9.06 8.52
CA SER A 58 -38.44 8.46 9.48
C SER A 58 -39.31 7.58 10.38
N VAL A 59 -38.88 6.34 10.65
CA VAL A 59 -39.59 5.27 11.42
C VAL A 59 -40.40 4.30 10.54
N ARG A 60 -39.73 3.25 10.03
CA ARG A 60 -40.30 1.89 9.86
C ARG A 60 -39.24 0.82 9.53
N CYS A 61 -38.25 0.64 10.40
CA CYS A 61 -37.44 -0.59 10.43
C CYS A 61 -37.58 -1.27 11.80
N SER A 62 -38.80 -1.73 12.12
CA SER A 62 -39.08 -2.49 13.34
C SER A 62 -40.15 -3.55 13.09
N LEU A 63 -39.99 -4.37 12.05
CA LEU A 63 -40.87 -5.53 11.80
C LEU A 63 -40.11 -6.72 11.17
N LEU A 64 -38.83 -6.92 11.50
CA LEU A 64 -38.16 -8.20 11.24
C LEU A 64 -38.27 -9.04 12.52
N GLY A 65 -39.37 -9.80 12.58
CA GLY A 65 -39.81 -10.58 13.74
C GLY A 65 -41.34 -10.82 13.75
N SER A 66 -42.09 -10.17 12.85
CA SER A 66 -43.51 -10.48 12.64
C SER A 66 -43.66 -11.57 11.58
N LYS A 67 -44.74 -12.37 11.69
CA LYS A 67 -45.12 -13.39 10.69
C LYS A 67 -45.27 -12.83 9.27
N GLU A 68 -45.48 -11.52 9.14
CA GLU A 68 -45.59 -10.82 7.87
C GLU A 68 -44.22 -10.60 7.20
N GLY A 69 -43.15 -10.42 7.99
CA GLY A 69 -41.77 -10.39 7.49
C GLY A 69 -41.29 -11.75 6.96
N GLU A 70 -41.58 -12.83 7.71
CA GLU A 70 -41.24 -14.20 7.27
C GLU A 70 -42.02 -14.61 6.00
N ALA A 71 -43.31 -14.23 5.89
CA ALA A 71 -44.10 -14.50 4.69
C ALA A 71 -43.56 -13.78 3.45
N ARG A 72 -43.02 -12.56 3.61
CA ARG A 72 -42.38 -11.80 2.54
C ARG A 72 -41.04 -12.42 2.12
N LEU A 73 -40.25 -12.90 3.07
CA LEU A 73 -38.97 -13.57 2.80
C LEU A 73 -39.17 -14.90 2.04
N GLU A 74 -40.16 -15.70 2.45
CA GLU A 74 -40.52 -16.96 1.80
C GLU A 74 -41.09 -16.73 0.38
N ALA A 75 -41.79 -15.61 0.16
CA ALA A 75 -42.25 -15.19 -1.16
C ALA A 75 -41.08 -14.78 -2.07
N CYS A 76 -40.09 -14.00 -1.59
CA CYS A 76 -38.89 -13.69 -2.38
C CYS A 76 -38.09 -14.97 -2.71
N ARG A 77 -37.94 -15.93 -1.78
CA ARG A 77 -37.27 -17.23 -2.03
C ARG A 77 -37.95 -18.06 -3.11
N LYS A 78 -39.29 -18.20 -3.05
CA LYS A 78 -40.06 -18.90 -4.10
C LYS A 78 -39.93 -18.22 -5.45
N TYR A 79 -39.87 -16.89 -5.48
CA TYR A 79 -39.76 -16.12 -6.72
C TYR A 79 -38.37 -16.26 -7.37
N LEU A 80 -37.29 -16.17 -6.59
CA LEU A 80 -35.91 -16.34 -7.06
C LEU A 80 -35.61 -17.74 -7.62
N SER A 81 -36.42 -18.74 -7.25
CA SER A 81 -36.30 -20.12 -7.77
C SER A 81 -36.91 -20.35 -9.15
N LYS A 82 -37.54 -19.35 -9.78
CA LYS A 82 -38.11 -19.46 -11.14
C LYS A 82 -37.28 -18.66 -12.15
N GLU A 83 -36.73 -19.36 -13.14
CA GLU A 83 -35.94 -18.81 -14.25
C GLU A 83 -36.82 -18.03 -15.25
N SER A 84 -37.17 -16.79 -14.93
CA SER A 84 -37.52 -15.79 -15.95
C SER A 84 -37.50 -14.38 -15.37
N PHE A 85 -36.43 -13.64 -15.62
CA PHE A 85 -36.26 -12.25 -15.19
C PHE A 85 -36.49 -11.30 -16.36
N ALA A 86 -37.69 -10.76 -16.45
CA ALA A 86 -37.95 -9.47 -17.08
C ALA A 86 -39.31 -8.95 -16.63
N SER A 87 -39.32 -7.81 -15.94
CA SER A 87 -40.49 -7.03 -15.51
C SER A 87 -41.22 -7.48 -14.22
N ALA A 88 -40.83 -6.91 -13.07
CA ALA A 88 -41.73 -6.68 -11.94
C ALA A 88 -41.24 -5.55 -11.01
N PRO A 89 -42.13 -4.81 -10.31
CA PRO A 89 -41.84 -3.54 -9.61
C PRO A 89 -41.30 -3.68 -8.18
N CYS A 90 -40.97 -4.89 -7.71
CA CYS A 90 -40.52 -5.15 -6.33
C CYS A 90 -39.07 -5.66 -6.26
N TYR A 91 -38.27 -5.39 -7.29
CA TYR A 91 -36.87 -5.83 -7.36
C TYR A 91 -36.01 -5.15 -6.29
N GLU A 92 -36.15 -3.84 -6.08
CA GLU A 92 -35.36 -3.09 -5.08
C GLU A 92 -35.61 -3.59 -3.64
N ASP A 93 -36.87 -3.83 -3.26
CA ASP A 93 -37.25 -4.30 -1.91
C ASP A 93 -36.74 -5.72 -1.58
N CYS A 94 -36.70 -6.65 -2.56
CA CYS A 94 -36.15 -7.99 -2.32
C CYS A 94 -34.61 -7.97 -2.28
N THR A 95 -33.95 -7.00 -2.94
CA THR A 95 -32.48 -6.94 -2.97
C THR A 95 -31.95 -6.50 -1.60
N GLU A 96 -32.51 -5.45 -1.00
CA GLU A 96 -32.12 -4.98 0.36
C GLU A 96 -32.37 -6.03 1.46
N ALA A 97 -33.48 -6.77 1.38
CA ALA A 97 -33.84 -7.77 2.41
C ALA A 97 -33.00 -9.05 2.31
N VAL A 98 -32.59 -9.46 1.10
CA VAL A 98 -31.78 -10.65 0.86
C VAL A 98 -30.29 -10.37 1.10
N ASP A 99 -29.83 -9.14 0.86
CA ASP A 99 -28.44 -8.72 1.09
C ASP A 99 -28.08 -8.67 2.58
N TYR A 100 -29.02 -8.25 3.44
CA TYR A 100 -28.77 -8.08 4.87
C TYR A 100 -28.69 -9.40 5.66
N GLU A 101 -29.57 -10.39 5.38
CA GLU A 101 -29.51 -11.69 6.05
C GLU A 101 -28.36 -12.57 5.54
N ASN A 102 -28.04 -12.49 4.24
CA ASN A 102 -26.96 -13.28 3.69
C ASN A 102 -25.60 -12.80 4.20
N ALA A 103 -25.32 -11.50 4.34
CA ALA A 103 -23.99 -11.05 4.77
C ALA A 103 -23.56 -11.47 6.20
N ARG A 104 -24.43 -12.14 6.98
CA ARG A 104 -24.19 -12.54 8.37
C ARG A 104 -23.38 -13.82 8.56
N SER A 105 -23.21 -14.66 7.53
CA SER A 105 -22.39 -15.88 7.60
C SER A 105 -21.16 -15.80 6.69
N SER A 106 -20.02 -16.33 7.14
CA SER A 106 -18.77 -16.39 6.34
C SER A 106 -19.00 -17.06 4.98
N ARG A 107 -19.88 -18.06 4.91
CA ARG A 107 -20.23 -18.77 3.66
C ARG A 107 -21.02 -17.88 2.71
N SER A 108 -21.94 -17.08 3.22
CA SER A 108 -22.78 -16.21 2.42
C SER A 108 -22.04 -14.98 1.90
N TYR A 109 -21.04 -14.47 2.64
CA TYR A 109 -20.09 -13.49 2.12
C TYR A 109 -19.30 -14.04 0.92
N GLN A 110 -18.77 -15.27 1.04
CA GLN A 110 -18.06 -15.91 -0.07
C GLN A 110 -18.95 -16.13 -1.30
N LEU A 111 -20.23 -16.48 -1.10
CA LEU A 111 -21.20 -16.62 -2.20
C LEU A 111 -21.53 -15.28 -2.86
N LEU A 112 -21.69 -14.22 -2.06
CA LEU A 112 -21.98 -12.89 -2.59
C LEU A 112 -20.78 -12.30 -3.33
N ARG A 113 -19.56 -12.53 -2.85
CA ARG A 113 -18.34 -12.15 -3.56
C ARG A 113 -18.16 -12.94 -4.86
N ALA A 114 -18.36 -14.27 -4.83
CA ALA A 114 -18.32 -15.08 -6.04
C ALA A 114 -19.39 -14.68 -7.06
N TYR A 115 -20.56 -14.22 -6.58
CA TYR A 115 -21.59 -13.63 -7.43
C TYR A 115 -21.10 -12.30 -8.04
N VAL A 116 -20.59 -11.38 -7.22
CA VAL A 116 -20.06 -10.10 -7.68
C VAL A 116 -18.94 -10.32 -8.71
N ASP A 117 -17.93 -11.14 -8.39
CA ASP A 117 -16.81 -11.48 -9.28
C ASP A 117 -17.25 -12.15 -10.60
N LYS A 118 -18.40 -12.84 -10.61
CA LYS A 118 -18.93 -13.51 -11.82
C LYS A 118 -19.65 -12.54 -12.77
N TYR A 119 -20.14 -11.41 -12.28
CA TYR A 119 -20.96 -10.47 -13.07
C TYR A 119 -20.25 -9.12 -13.33
N THR A 120 -18.94 -9.03 -13.08
CA THR A 120 -18.15 -7.78 -13.05
C THR A 120 -17.33 -7.44 -14.28
N ASP A 121 -17.50 -8.11 -15.42
CA ASP A 121 -16.79 -7.72 -16.65
C ASP A 121 -17.09 -6.26 -17.12
N ASN A 122 -18.08 -5.57 -16.51
CA ASN A 122 -18.38 -4.16 -16.71
C ASN A 122 -18.05 -3.29 -15.46
N VAL A 123 -16.75 -3.05 -15.22
CA VAL A 123 -16.13 -2.36 -14.05
C VAL A 123 -16.39 -0.83 -13.98
N ARG A 124 -17.52 -0.31 -14.48
CA ARG A 124 -17.76 1.16 -14.50
C ARG A 124 -19.05 1.65 -13.84
N SER A 125 -19.81 0.77 -13.18
CA SER A 125 -21.00 1.22 -12.46
C SER A 125 -20.63 1.86 -11.11
N PRO A 126 -21.06 3.11 -10.80
CA PRO A 126 -20.83 3.73 -9.49
C PRO A 126 -21.42 2.93 -8.32
N HIS A 127 -22.47 2.14 -8.56
CA HIS A 127 -23.07 1.25 -7.56
C HIS A 127 -22.14 0.13 -7.09
N TYR A 128 -21.10 -0.18 -7.86
CA TYR A 128 -20.13 -1.21 -7.51
C TYR A 128 -19.31 -0.84 -6.27
N GLN A 129 -18.84 0.41 -6.20
CA GLN A 129 -18.07 0.91 -5.06
C GLN A 129 -18.93 0.97 -3.79
N GLU A 130 -20.22 1.32 -3.93
CA GLU A 130 -21.16 1.34 -2.82
C GLU A 130 -21.40 -0.07 -2.24
N ILE A 131 -21.58 -1.08 -3.10
CA ILE A 131 -21.77 -2.48 -2.68
C ILE A 131 -20.52 -3.00 -1.96
N PHE A 132 -19.31 -2.77 -2.50
CA PHE A 132 -18.08 -3.18 -1.83
C PHE A 132 -17.88 -2.50 -0.47
N THR A 133 -18.14 -1.19 -0.40
CA THR A 133 -18.05 -0.44 0.87
C THR A 133 -19.02 -0.98 1.91
N LEU A 134 -20.25 -1.34 1.49
CA LEU A 134 -21.25 -1.94 2.37
C LEU A 134 -20.80 -3.34 2.86
N LEU A 135 -20.28 -4.16 1.96
CA LEU A 135 -19.82 -5.52 2.29
C LEU A 135 -18.62 -5.50 3.24
N ASP A 136 -17.69 -4.59 3.00
CA ASP A 136 -16.55 -4.40 3.90
C ASP A 136 -17.02 -3.91 5.27
N SER A 137 -17.97 -2.98 5.34
CA SER A 137 -18.54 -2.51 6.61
C SER A 137 -19.18 -3.64 7.43
N VAL A 138 -19.99 -4.50 6.79
CA VAL A 138 -20.64 -5.63 7.46
C VAL A 138 -19.60 -6.66 7.93
N MET A 139 -18.56 -6.90 7.14
CA MET A 139 -17.47 -7.79 7.52
C MET A 139 -16.70 -7.25 8.73
N CYS A 140 -16.38 -5.95 8.77
CA CYS A 140 -15.71 -5.34 9.92
C CYS A 140 -16.54 -5.50 11.20
N GLU A 141 -17.86 -5.28 11.10
CA GLU A 141 -18.78 -5.44 12.23
C GLU A 141 -18.85 -6.90 12.71
N ASN A 142 -18.95 -7.86 11.78
CA ASN A 142 -18.97 -9.28 12.09
C ASN A 142 -17.69 -9.73 12.78
N ILE A 143 -16.52 -9.31 12.28
CA ILE A 143 -15.23 -9.56 12.93
C ILE A 143 -15.22 -8.95 14.33
N GLY A 144 -15.74 -7.72 14.48
CA GLY A 144 -15.83 -7.02 15.76
C GLY A 144 -16.61 -7.76 16.85
N ARG A 145 -17.62 -8.55 16.48
CA ARG A 145 -18.51 -9.28 17.39
C ARG A 145 -18.00 -10.66 17.82
N GLN A 146 -16.93 -11.17 17.21
CA GLN A 146 -16.39 -12.49 17.53
C GLN A 146 -15.67 -12.50 18.89
N ALA A 147 -15.60 -13.67 19.53
CA ALA A 147 -14.74 -13.90 20.69
C ALA A 147 -13.28 -13.61 20.35
N SER A 148 -12.46 -13.20 21.33
CA SER A 148 -11.12 -12.64 21.09
C SER A 148 -10.19 -13.53 20.24
N GLU A 149 -10.12 -14.83 20.52
CA GLU A 149 -9.28 -15.78 19.76
C GLU A 149 -9.76 -15.93 18.31
N THR A 150 -11.07 -16.13 18.12
CA THR A 150 -11.68 -16.24 16.78
C THR A 150 -11.55 -14.94 16.00
N ARG A 151 -11.70 -13.81 16.68
CA ARG A 151 -11.50 -12.48 16.12
C ARG A 151 -10.05 -12.27 15.67
N ALA A 152 -9.08 -12.74 16.45
CA ALA A 152 -7.67 -12.66 16.08
C ALA A 152 -7.38 -13.48 14.81
N ALA A 153 -7.90 -14.71 14.73
CA ALA A 153 -7.78 -15.54 13.53
C ALA A 153 -8.41 -14.86 12.31
N SER A 154 -9.66 -14.39 12.42
CA SER A 154 -10.36 -13.70 11.33
C SER A 154 -9.63 -12.43 10.88
N CYS A 155 -9.09 -11.64 11.82
CA CYS A 155 -8.33 -10.44 11.48
C CYS A 155 -7.00 -10.74 10.79
N ARG A 156 -6.32 -11.84 11.14
CA ARG A 156 -5.09 -12.27 10.44
C ARG A 156 -5.41 -12.68 9.02
N THR A 157 -6.41 -13.55 8.83
CA THR A 157 -6.87 -13.95 7.49
C THR A 157 -7.28 -12.75 6.66
N TYR A 158 -8.04 -11.81 7.24
CA TYR A 158 -8.41 -10.57 6.56
C TYR A 158 -7.18 -9.75 6.12
N LYS A 159 -6.23 -9.53 7.04
CA LYS A 159 -5.02 -8.76 6.73
C LYS A 159 -4.15 -9.44 5.67
N ASP A 160 -4.07 -10.77 5.67
CA ASP A 160 -3.33 -11.54 4.68
C ASP A 160 -3.98 -11.47 3.28
N GLU A 161 -5.30 -11.44 3.21
CA GLU A 161 -6.06 -11.42 1.95
C GLU A 161 -6.15 -10.01 1.34
N PHE A 162 -6.38 -8.99 2.17
CA PHE A 162 -6.69 -7.63 1.70
C PHE A 162 -5.58 -6.61 1.94
N GLY A 163 -4.55 -6.96 2.73
CA GLY A 163 -3.45 -6.06 3.05
C GLY A 163 -3.91 -4.77 3.75
N GLN A 164 -3.15 -3.69 3.55
CA GLN A 164 -3.44 -2.37 4.12
C GLN A 164 -4.61 -1.63 3.43
N ALA A 165 -5.00 -2.07 2.23
CA ALA A 165 -6.05 -1.42 1.45
C ALA A 165 -7.47 -1.86 1.87
N GLY A 166 -7.59 -2.93 2.67
CA GLY A 166 -8.88 -3.41 3.14
C GLY A 166 -9.53 -2.44 4.12
N ALA A 167 -10.84 -2.18 3.98
CA ALA A 167 -11.53 -1.20 4.83
C ALA A 167 -11.52 -1.57 6.34
N CYS A 168 -11.35 -2.84 6.69
CA CYS A 168 -11.23 -3.29 8.09
C CYS A 168 -9.79 -3.29 8.61
N TYR A 169 -8.82 -2.81 7.83
CA TYR A 169 -7.40 -2.89 8.18
C TYR A 169 -7.14 -2.26 9.55
N ASP A 170 -7.56 -1.02 9.79
CA ASP A 170 -7.28 -0.31 11.05
C ASP A 170 -7.89 -1.00 12.26
N VAL A 171 -9.14 -1.47 12.12
CA VAL A 171 -9.86 -2.20 13.18
C VAL A 171 -9.14 -3.50 13.52
N CYS A 172 -8.74 -4.25 12.50
CA CYS A 172 -8.04 -5.51 12.71
C CYS A 172 -6.60 -5.32 13.18
N HIS A 173 -5.90 -4.32 12.66
CA HIS A 173 -4.55 -3.99 13.07
C HIS A 173 -4.52 -3.61 14.56
N THR A 174 -5.38 -2.68 14.99
CA THR A 174 -5.48 -2.24 16.39
C THR A 174 -5.84 -3.39 17.33
N PHE A 175 -6.77 -4.24 16.91
CA PHE A 175 -7.17 -5.41 17.68
C PHE A 175 -6.02 -6.40 17.83
N LEU A 176 -5.37 -6.77 16.72
CA LEU A 176 -4.25 -7.71 16.72
C LEU A 176 -3.06 -7.18 17.50
N ASP A 177 -2.76 -5.89 17.39
CA ASP A 177 -1.71 -5.23 18.17
C ASP A 177 -1.95 -5.39 19.68
N SER A 178 -3.17 -5.09 20.14
CA SER A 178 -3.52 -5.29 21.56
C SER A 178 -3.48 -6.76 21.97
N TYR A 179 -4.04 -7.65 21.15
CA TYR A 179 -4.11 -9.09 21.43
C TYR A 179 -2.72 -9.73 21.51
N ASP A 180 -1.86 -9.46 20.53
CA ASP A 180 -0.51 -10.02 20.47
C ASP A 180 0.40 -9.40 21.55
N CYS A 181 0.17 -8.15 21.95
CA CYS A 181 0.84 -7.58 23.13
C CYS A 181 0.51 -8.37 24.41
N GLU A 182 -0.77 -8.62 24.68
CA GLU A 182 -1.19 -9.38 25.86
C GLU A 182 -0.60 -10.79 25.86
N ALA A 183 -0.62 -11.47 24.70
CA ALA A 183 0.00 -12.76 24.53
C ALA A 183 1.52 -12.72 24.80
N ALA A 184 2.22 -11.70 24.31
CA ALA A 184 3.66 -11.55 24.53
C ALA A 184 4.02 -11.33 26.02
N MET A 185 3.19 -10.58 26.76
CA MET A 185 3.37 -10.39 28.22
C MET A 185 3.21 -11.70 29.01
N GLN A 186 2.36 -12.61 28.53
CA GLN A 186 2.06 -13.89 29.18
C GLN A 186 2.98 -15.03 28.71
N ALA A 187 3.80 -14.83 27.68
CA ALA A 187 4.66 -15.86 27.13
C ALA A 187 5.70 -16.34 28.17
N PRO A 188 6.00 -17.66 28.23
CA PRO A 188 7.00 -18.19 29.15
C PRO A 188 8.42 -17.71 28.80
N ASN A 189 8.69 -17.50 27.51
CA ASN A 189 9.93 -16.91 27.01
C ASN A 189 9.68 -15.46 26.58
N ARG A 190 9.64 -14.57 27.56
CA ARG A 190 9.26 -13.16 27.38
C ARG A 190 10.22 -12.40 26.46
N GLU A 191 11.52 -12.70 26.49
CA GLU A 191 12.50 -12.00 25.64
C GLU A 191 12.22 -12.22 24.15
N ASP A 192 12.09 -13.49 23.73
CA ASP A 192 11.79 -13.83 22.33
C ASP A 192 10.40 -13.32 21.92
N ALA A 193 9.42 -13.38 22.82
CA ALA A 193 8.07 -12.88 22.55
C ALA A 193 8.05 -11.35 22.36
N TYR A 194 8.80 -10.61 23.17
CA TYR A 194 8.92 -9.16 23.05
C TYR A 194 9.62 -8.76 21.74
N LEU A 195 10.72 -9.44 21.40
CA LEU A 195 11.43 -9.20 20.15
C LEU A 195 10.53 -9.52 18.93
N SER A 196 9.80 -10.62 18.97
CA SER A 196 8.86 -10.99 17.89
C SER A 196 7.72 -9.97 17.75
N TYR A 197 7.20 -9.44 18.86
CA TYR A 197 6.19 -8.39 18.82
C TYR A 197 6.76 -7.08 18.24
N ILE A 198 7.94 -6.65 18.68
CA ILE A 198 8.60 -5.43 18.19
C ILE A 198 8.90 -5.54 16.69
N ASP A 199 9.38 -6.70 16.22
CA ASP A 199 9.62 -6.96 14.80
C ASP A 199 8.33 -6.85 13.98
N LYS A 200 7.22 -7.37 14.52
CA LYS A 200 5.93 -7.41 13.83
C LYS A 200 5.22 -6.05 13.75
N TYR A 201 5.26 -5.24 14.81
CA TYR A 201 4.50 -3.97 14.91
C TYR A 201 5.38 -2.72 14.88
N GLY A 202 6.71 -2.87 14.93
CA GLY A 202 7.64 -1.76 14.94
C GLY A 202 7.42 -0.81 16.12
N ARG A 203 7.72 0.48 15.89
CA ARG A 203 7.58 1.56 16.89
C ARG A 203 6.15 2.02 17.12
N GLU A 204 5.23 1.64 16.23
CA GLU A 204 3.83 2.04 16.29
C GLU A 204 3.00 1.07 17.16
N GLY A 205 3.54 -0.12 17.47
CA GLY A 205 2.89 -1.09 18.33
C GLY A 205 2.65 -0.56 19.74
N LYS A 206 1.44 -0.77 20.25
CA LYS A 206 0.97 -0.33 21.57
C LYS A 206 1.94 -0.62 22.73
N CYS A 207 2.65 -1.74 22.68
CA CYS A 207 3.52 -2.22 23.76
C CYS A 207 5.02 -2.08 23.44
N TYR A 208 5.37 -1.37 22.37
CA TYR A 208 6.76 -1.17 21.95
C TYR A 208 7.64 -0.59 23.06
N GLU A 209 7.24 0.53 23.68
CA GLU A 209 8.07 1.20 24.70
C GLU A 209 8.25 0.33 25.95
N ALA A 210 7.18 -0.35 26.38
CA ALA A 210 7.23 -1.24 27.55
C ALA A 210 8.18 -2.42 27.31
N PHE A 211 8.11 -3.04 26.12
CA PHE A 211 8.97 -4.17 25.77
C PHE A 211 10.42 -3.73 25.55
N ARG A 212 10.65 -2.59 24.91
CA ARG A 212 11.99 -2.01 24.76
C ARG A 212 12.64 -1.75 26.11
N GLU A 213 11.92 -1.10 27.03
CA GLU A 213 12.42 -0.82 28.37
C GLU A 213 12.72 -2.11 29.16
N ALA A 214 11.85 -3.13 29.04
CA ALA A 214 12.06 -4.43 29.67
C ALA A 214 13.29 -5.16 29.12
N LEU A 215 13.51 -5.11 27.80
CA LEU A 215 14.70 -5.67 27.15
C LEU A 215 15.98 -4.93 27.58
N GLU A 216 15.94 -3.60 27.72
CA GLU A 216 17.08 -2.80 28.16
C GLU A 216 17.47 -3.06 29.63
N LYS A 217 16.48 -3.26 30.50
CA LYS A 217 16.69 -3.58 31.92
C LYS A 217 17.06 -5.04 32.18
N GLY A 218 16.97 -5.88 31.15
CA GLY A 218 16.99 -7.34 31.28
C GLY A 218 15.60 -7.84 31.68
N VAL A 219 15.07 -8.78 30.90
CA VAL A 219 13.75 -9.35 31.15
C VAL A 219 13.82 -10.15 32.45
N PRO A 220 13.05 -9.81 33.49
CA PRO A 220 13.12 -10.53 34.75
C PRO A 220 12.76 -12.00 34.50
N ALA A 221 13.71 -12.88 34.79
CA ALA A 221 13.53 -14.32 34.67
C ALA A 221 12.41 -14.74 35.62
N SER A 222 11.24 -15.07 35.07
CA SER A 222 10.05 -15.53 35.80
C SER A 222 9.48 -14.52 36.81
N MET A 223 8.26 -14.03 36.57
CA MET A 223 7.39 -13.76 37.71
C MET A 223 6.90 -15.13 38.16
N ASP A 224 7.55 -15.71 39.17
CA ASP A 224 7.04 -16.90 39.82
C ASP A 224 5.58 -16.63 40.17
N THR A 225 4.70 -17.42 39.58
CA THR A 225 3.26 -17.31 39.77
C THR A 225 3.03 -17.50 41.26
N PRO A 226 2.49 -16.52 42.00
CA PRO A 226 2.38 -16.64 43.44
C PRO A 226 1.33 -17.70 43.76
N ASP A 227 1.80 -18.91 44.03
CA ASP A 227 1.02 -19.97 44.65
C ASP A 227 0.50 -19.46 46.01
N GLY A 228 -0.78 -19.70 46.25
CA GLY A 228 -1.51 -19.12 47.36
C GLY A 228 -1.01 -19.53 48.76
N GLN A 229 -1.09 -18.55 49.66
CA GLN A 229 -1.28 -18.64 51.12
C GLN A 229 -0.09 -18.90 52.10
N LYS A 230 -0.01 -17.94 53.04
CA LYS A 230 0.54 -17.95 54.44
C LYS A 230 2.06 -18.12 54.55
N LYS A 231 2.80 -17.28 55.27
CA LYS A 231 2.56 -16.85 56.66
C LYS A 231 3.45 -15.64 56.98
N THR A 232 2.86 -14.68 57.67
CA THR A 232 3.48 -13.48 58.24
C THR A 232 4.63 -13.78 59.19
N THR A 233 5.75 -13.06 59.05
CA THR A 233 6.53 -12.59 60.20
C THR A 233 7.27 -11.30 59.87
N ASN A 234 7.03 -10.31 60.72
CA ASN A 234 7.66 -8.99 60.77
C ASN A 234 9.16 -9.12 61.04
N GLU A 235 10.00 -8.45 60.25
CA GLU A 235 11.31 -7.99 60.72
C GLU A 235 11.67 -6.61 60.15
N LYS A 236 12.29 -5.82 61.03
CA LYS A 236 12.53 -4.38 61.01
C LYS A 236 13.76 -4.03 60.15
N PRO A 237 13.77 -2.96 59.33
CA PRO A 237 14.94 -2.63 58.55
C PRO A 237 15.99 -1.88 59.39
N LYS A 238 17.19 -2.46 59.46
CA LYS A 238 18.41 -1.78 59.91
C LYS A 238 19.06 -1.07 58.72
N THR A 239 19.22 0.22 58.90
CA THR A 239 20.03 1.15 58.12
C THR A 239 21.45 0.63 57.92
N SER A 240 21.95 0.60 56.69
CA SER A 240 23.40 0.65 56.44
C SER A 240 23.69 1.43 55.16
N SER A 241 24.44 2.52 55.34
CA SER A 241 25.07 3.31 54.29
C SER A 241 26.10 2.47 53.56
N GLY A 242 25.96 2.36 52.24
CA GLY A 242 26.94 1.78 51.34
C GLY A 242 27.24 2.73 50.19
N SER A 243 28.36 3.43 50.30
CA SER A 243 28.97 4.24 49.24
C SER A 243 29.25 3.36 48.03
N THR A 244 28.71 3.72 46.86
CA THR A 244 29.06 3.06 45.59
C THR A 244 29.66 4.09 44.64
N THR A 245 30.93 3.87 44.34
CA THR A 245 31.75 4.62 43.41
C THR A 245 31.14 4.52 42.00
N ALA A 246 30.94 5.67 41.35
CA ALA A 246 30.42 5.75 39.99
C ALA A 246 31.39 5.06 39.00
N LYS A 247 31.08 3.83 38.61
CA LYS A 247 31.64 3.20 37.41
C LYS A 247 30.92 3.78 36.20
N THR A 248 31.63 4.60 35.45
CA THR A 248 31.24 5.07 34.12
C THR A 248 30.92 3.85 33.24
N ALA A 249 29.65 3.69 32.89
CA ALA A 249 29.22 2.65 31.96
C ALA A 249 29.97 2.84 30.63
N PRO A 250 30.56 1.78 30.06
CA PRO A 250 31.12 1.87 28.72
C PRO A 250 29.99 2.21 27.78
N LYS A 251 30.10 3.36 27.09
CA LYS A 251 29.23 3.71 25.96
C LYS A 251 29.23 2.49 25.02
N LYS A 252 28.09 1.79 24.96
CA LYS A 252 27.82 0.74 23.99
C LYS A 252 27.97 1.41 22.62
N ALA A 253 29.10 1.20 21.98
CA ALA A 253 29.33 1.68 20.63
C ALA A 253 28.29 0.99 19.76
N THR A 254 27.27 1.73 19.33
CA THR A 254 26.47 1.34 18.17
C THR A 254 27.48 0.97 17.09
N PRO A 255 27.49 -0.26 16.57
CA PRO A 255 28.36 -0.58 15.46
C PRO A 255 27.99 0.41 14.37
N ALA A 256 28.87 1.35 14.07
CA ALA A 256 28.80 2.08 12.84
C ALA A 256 28.92 0.98 11.78
N SER A 257 27.78 0.51 11.27
CA SER A 257 27.71 -0.53 10.26
C SER A 257 28.30 0.11 9.00
N GLY A 258 29.63 0.10 8.93
CA GLY A 258 30.37 0.58 7.79
C GLY A 258 29.84 -0.17 6.59
N ARG A 259 29.19 0.56 5.67
CA ARG A 259 28.62 -0.03 4.47
C ARG A 259 29.76 -0.65 3.69
N VAL A 260 29.69 -1.95 3.47
CA VAL A 260 30.71 -2.68 2.72
C VAL A 260 30.32 -2.62 1.26
N CYS A 261 31.12 -1.93 0.47
CA CYS A 261 31.02 -1.97 -0.99
C CYS A 261 31.95 -3.03 -1.55
N GLN A 262 31.48 -3.73 -2.55
CA GLN A 262 32.27 -4.72 -3.25
C GLN A 262 32.10 -4.56 -4.75
N ALA A 263 33.22 -4.41 -5.46
CA ALA A 263 33.22 -4.54 -6.91
C ALA A 263 33.17 -6.02 -7.30
N PHE A 264 32.39 -6.35 -8.33
CA PHE A 264 32.36 -7.68 -8.91
C PHE A 264 32.34 -7.58 -10.44
N ALA A 265 32.68 -8.69 -11.11
CA ALA A 265 32.66 -8.78 -12.56
C ALA A 265 31.50 -9.67 -13.01
N ALA A 266 30.85 -9.28 -14.11
CA ALA A 266 29.90 -10.10 -14.83
C ALA A 266 30.20 -9.99 -16.33
N GLY A 267 30.73 -11.08 -16.90
CA GLY A 267 31.34 -11.06 -18.23
C GLY A 267 32.49 -10.04 -18.30
N ASN A 268 32.48 -9.19 -19.33
CA ASN A 268 33.50 -8.16 -19.56
C ASN A 268 33.20 -6.84 -18.83
N GLN A 269 32.16 -6.79 -17.99
CA GLN A 269 31.74 -5.59 -17.30
C GLN A 269 32.03 -5.71 -15.80
N ARG A 270 32.46 -4.59 -15.20
CA ARG A 270 32.60 -4.43 -13.75
C ARG A 270 31.42 -3.64 -13.21
N PHE A 271 30.91 -4.12 -12.10
CA PHE A 271 29.77 -3.56 -11.37
C PHE A 271 30.15 -3.38 -9.91
N LYS A 272 29.37 -2.55 -9.22
CA LYS A 272 29.46 -2.35 -7.78
C LYS A 272 28.24 -2.94 -7.10
N ALA A 273 28.46 -3.49 -5.92
CA ALA A 273 27.42 -3.95 -5.02
C ALA A 273 27.62 -3.41 -3.62
N ILE A 274 26.51 -3.21 -2.92
CA ILE A 274 26.48 -2.80 -1.53
C ILE A 274 25.79 -3.87 -0.70
N LYS A 275 26.33 -4.16 0.48
CA LYS A 275 25.68 -5.06 1.43
C LYS A 275 24.67 -4.29 2.27
N LEU A 276 23.39 -4.64 2.12
CA LEU A 276 22.28 -4.11 2.92
C LEU A 276 21.62 -5.28 3.65
N GLY A 277 21.97 -5.40 4.92
CA GLY A 277 21.55 -6.52 5.77
C GLY A 277 22.01 -7.86 5.22
N PRO A 278 21.09 -8.80 4.99
CA PRO A 278 21.44 -10.12 4.48
C PRO A 278 21.74 -10.18 2.97
N LEU A 279 21.40 -9.13 2.22
CA LEU A 279 21.47 -9.12 0.76
C LEU A 279 22.58 -8.20 0.25
N TRP A 280 23.20 -8.62 -0.84
CA TRP A 280 24.00 -7.77 -1.70
C TRP A 280 23.11 -7.19 -2.78
N TRP A 281 23.18 -5.88 -3.01
CA TRP A 281 22.42 -5.18 -4.03
C TRP A 281 23.35 -4.53 -5.04
N THR A 282 23.05 -4.66 -6.33
CA THR A 282 23.78 -3.95 -7.38
C THR A 282 23.47 -2.46 -7.31
N THR A 283 24.51 -1.64 -7.19
CA THR A 283 24.36 -0.17 -7.06
C THR A 283 24.32 0.52 -8.41
N GLU A 284 24.47 -0.21 -9.51
CA GLU A 284 24.41 0.30 -10.88
C GLU A 284 23.33 -0.46 -11.67
N ASN A 285 22.80 0.15 -12.74
CA ASN A 285 21.90 -0.55 -13.67
C ASN A 285 22.71 -1.64 -14.40
N MET A 286 22.20 -2.87 -14.37
CA MET A 286 22.87 -4.02 -15.00
C MET A 286 22.92 -3.91 -16.52
N ASN A 287 21.99 -3.18 -17.14
CA ASN A 287 22.08 -2.82 -18.55
C ASN A 287 22.70 -1.43 -18.72
N LYS A 288 23.99 -1.36 -19.03
CA LYS A 288 24.67 -0.07 -19.29
C LYS A 288 24.19 0.63 -20.55
N ALA A 289 23.54 -0.09 -21.48
CA ALA A 289 22.97 0.49 -22.69
C ALA A 289 21.63 1.18 -22.45
N GLY A 290 21.03 1.04 -21.26
CA GLY A 290 19.81 1.75 -20.88
C GLY A 290 18.77 0.84 -20.21
N PHE A 291 17.50 1.12 -20.50
CA PHE A 291 16.39 0.40 -19.91
C PHE A 291 16.18 -0.97 -20.56
N VAL A 292 15.56 -1.87 -19.81
CA VAL A 292 15.19 -3.22 -20.27
C VAL A 292 13.74 -3.52 -19.95
N ASN A 293 13.11 -4.33 -20.81
CA ASN A 293 11.81 -4.89 -20.49
C ASN A 293 11.93 -5.95 -19.38
N TRP A 294 10.80 -6.36 -18.80
CA TRP A 294 10.83 -7.26 -17.66
C TRP A 294 11.48 -8.62 -17.98
N LEU A 295 11.19 -9.18 -19.16
CA LEU A 295 11.75 -10.46 -19.60
C LEU A 295 13.28 -10.39 -19.72
N GLN A 296 13.80 -9.30 -20.31
CA GLN A 296 15.24 -9.03 -20.38
C GLN A 296 15.85 -8.81 -19.00
N ALA A 297 15.16 -8.09 -18.11
CA ALA A 297 15.62 -7.84 -16.74
C ALA A 297 15.77 -9.12 -15.92
N ARG A 298 14.88 -10.10 -16.13
CA ARG A 298 14.97 -11.42 -15.48
C ARG A 298 16.26 -12.15 -15.84
N ASP A 299 16.67 -12.04 -17.10
CA ASP A 299 17.76 -12.84 -17.66
C ASP A 299 19.13 -12.10 -17.62
N ILE A 300 19.16 -10.80 -17.29
CA ILE A 300 20.40 -10.00 -17.25
C ILE A 300 21.21 -10.18 -15.96
N CYS A 301 20.57 -10.69 -14.89
CA CYS A 301 21.26 -10.88 -13.62
C CYS A 301 22.33 -11.98 -13.74
N PRO A 302 23.57 -11.75 -13.29
CA PRO A 302 24.65 -12.73 -13.40
C PRO A 302 24.39 -13.96 -12.54
N ASN A 303 25.09 -15.07 -12.80
CA ASN A 303 24.93 -16.31 -12.02
C ASN A 303 25.02 -16.07 -10.50
N GLY A 304 24.01 -16.55 -9.78
CA GLY A 304 23.85 -16.38 -8.34
C GLY A 304 23.30 -15.02 -7.90
N TRP A 305 22.95 -14.15 -8.86
CA TRP A 305 22.16 -12.94 -8.65
C TRP A 305 20.78 -13.14 -9.30
N ARG A 306 19.78 -12.39 -8.82
CA ARG A 306 18.42 -12.38 -9.37
C ARG A 306 17.79 -11.00 -9.22
N LEU A 307 16.64 -10.77 -9.84
CA LEU A 307 15.83 -9.60 -9.52
C LEU A 307 15.38 -9.65 -8.04
N PRO A 308 15.25 -8.50 -7.36
CA PRO A 308 14.69 -8.45 -6.01
C PRO A 308 13.21 -8.81 -6.02
N CYS A 309 12.73 -9.45 -4.97
CA CYS A 309 11.29 -9.52 -4.71
C CYS A 309 10.81 -8.18 -4.14
N THR A 310 9.51 -7.91 -4.26
CA THR A 310 8.87 -6.73 -3.69
C THR A 310 9.13 -6.63 -2.19
N ARG A 311 8.90 -7.72 -1.45
CA ARG A 311 9.16 -7.78 0.01
C ARG A 311 10.61 -7.49 0.41
N GLU A 312 11.59 -7.81 -0.44
CA GLU A 312 12.99 -7.51 -0.15
C GLU A 312 13.27 -6.01 -0.27
N VAL A 313 12.61 -5.35 -1.22
CA VAL A 313 12.67 -3.90 -1.37
C VAL A 313 11.93 -3.21 -0.21
N GLU A 314 10.75 -3.70 0.19
CA GLU A 314 10.02 -3.20 1.36
C GLU A 314 10.88 -3.28 2.62
N HIS A 315 11.50 -4.43 2.87
CA HIS A 315 12.41 -4.61 3.99
C HIS A 315 13.59 -3.64 3.92
N LEU A 316 14.15 -3.43 2.73
CA LEU A 316 15.22 -2.45 2.52
C LEU A 316 14.75 -1.02 2.88
N ILE A 317 13.54 -0.63 2.49
CA ILE A 317 12.96 0.69 2.79
C ILE A 317 12.69 0.84 4.28
N HIS A 318 12.04 -0.16 4.89
CA HIS A 318 11.62 -0.13 6.29
C HIS A 318 12.81 -0.19 7.25
N GLU A 319 13.70 -1.18 7.11
CA GLU A 319 14.76 -1.43 8.07
C GLU A 319 15.94 -0.47 7.93
N PHE A 320 16.43 -0.25 6.71
CA PHE A 320 17.70 0.47 6.53
C PHE A 320 17.54 1.97 6.49
N TYR A 321 16.36 2.44 6.10
CA TYR A 321 16.13 3.86 5.95
C TYR A 321 15.18 4.41 7.01
N SER A 322 14.23 3.60 7.50
CA SER A 322 13.23 3.91 8.54
C SER A 322 12.44 5.20 8.32
N ASN A 323 12.65 5.86 7.17
CA ASN A 323 12.18 7.17 6.80
C ASN A 323 12.25 7.22 5.25
N PRO A 324 11.10 7.36 4.56
CA PRO A 324 11.03 7.39 3.10
C PRO A 324 11.89 8.47 2.45
N ASP A 325 12.04 9.65 3.07
CA ASP A 325 12.91 10.71 2.53
C ASP A 325 14.37 10.29 2.53
N LYS A 326 14.83 9.64 3.60
CA LYS A 326 16.20 9.10 3.64
C LYS A 326 16.37 8.00 2.61
N ALA A 327 15.40 7.09 2.50
CA ALA A 327 15.41 6.03 1.49
C ALA A 327 15.53 6.63 0.09
N TYR A 328 14.70 7.62 -0.21
CA TYR A 328 14.75 8.37 -1.46
C TYR A 328 16.14 8.96 -1.67
N THR A 329 16.65 9.79 -0.76
CA THR A 329 17.99 10.41 -0.90
C THR A 329 19.06 9.37 -1.19
N TYR A 330 19.07 8.25 -0.48
CA TYR A 330 20.11 7.23 -0.65
C TYR A 330 19.96 6.42 -1.94
N LEU A 331 18.74 6.10 -2.33
CA LEU A 331 18.48 5.31 -3.54
C LEU A 331 18.66 6.15 -4.80
N THR A 332 18.54 7.47 -4.69
CA THR A 332 18.65 8.42 -5.80
C THR A 332 19.94 9.24 -5.81
N SER A 333 20.83 9.07 -4.83
CA SER A 333 22.05 9.86 -4.77
C SER A 333 23.07 9.38 -5.81
N ASP A 334 23.69 10.37 -6.45
CA ASP A 334 24.67 10.19 -7.51
C ASP A 334 26.12 10.33 -7.00
N ASP A 335 26.41 10.31 -5.68
CA ASP A 335 27.79 10.45 -5.20
C ASP A 335 28.62 9.21 -5.57
N PRO A 336 29.57 9.32 -6.52
CA PRO A 336 30.34 8.18 -6.99
C PRO A 336 31.26 7.58 -5.91
N ARG A 337 31.48 8.31 -4.80
CA ARG A 337 32.37 7.91 -3.70
C ARG A 337 31.69 7.01 -2.68
N ASN A 338 30.36 6.93 -2.65
CA ASN A 338 29.62 6.30 -1.55
C ASN A 338 28.96 4.96 -1.90
N CYS A 339 29.26 4.37 -3.07
CA CYS A 339 28.63 3.12 -3.53
C CYS A 339 27.10 3.20 -3.45
N GLU A 340 26.56 4.35 -3.81
CA GLU A 340 25.14 4.63 -3.71
C GLU A 340 24.40 4.01 -4.88
N PHE A 341 23.10 3.79 -4.65
CA PHE A 341 22.24 3.03 -5.54
C PHE A 341 22.04 3.67 -6.92
N GLY A 342 22.44 4.94 -7.11
CA GLY A 342 22.61 5.59 -8.40
C GLY A 342 21.44 5.35 -9.36
N LEU A 343 20.21 5.62 -8.92
CA LEU A 343 19.04 5.54 -9.79
C LEU A 343 19.05 6.70 -10.78
N GLN A 344 19.24 6.39 -12.05
CA GLN A 344 19.15 7.38 -13.11
C GLN A 344 17.69 7.78 -13.33
N PHE A 345 17.39 9.05 -13.09
CA PHE A 345 16.10 9.66 -13.43
C PHE A 345 16.11 10.04 -14.90
N THR A 346 15.86 9.07 -15.76
CA THR A 346 15.75 9.27 -17.21
C THR A 346 14.32 9.06 -17.73
N GLY A 347 13.35 8.81 -16.83
CA GLY A 347 11.95 8.54 -17.16
C GLY A 347 11.67 7.07 -17.45
N PHE A 348 10.44 6.76 -17.83
CA PHE A 348 10.08 5.46 -18.39
C PHE A 348 10.27 5.48 -19.90
N ALA A 349 11.06 4.57 -20.46
CA ALA A 349 11.06 4.37 -21.90
C ALA A 349 10.09 3.24 -22.23
N TRP A 350 9.10 3.48 -23.09
CA TRP A 350 8.49 2.35 -23.77
C TRP A 350 9.54 1.76 -24.68
N VAL A 351 9.83 0.46 -24.54
CA VAL A 351 10.85 -0.21 -25.37
C VAL A 351 10.52 -0.10 -26.87
N VAL A 352 9.26 0.24 -27.20
CA VAL A 352 8.78 0.50 -28.56
C VAL A 352 8.47 1.99 -28.76
N GLY A 353 9.51 2.82 -28.83
CA GLY A 353 9.48 4.14 -29.51
C GLY A 353 8.53 5.22 -28.98
N ALA A 354 7.82 5.01 -27.87
CA ALA A 354 6.97 6.06 -27.31
C ALA A 354 7.82 7.06 -26.50
N PRO A 355 7.55 8.37 -26.63
CA PRO A 355 8.23 9.39 -25.85
C PRO A 355 8.05 9.11 -24.35
N THR A 356 9.12 9.30 -23.58
CA THR A 356 9.06 9.19 -22.12
C THR A 356 8.03 10.18 -21.60
N SER A 357 6.94 9.71 -20.99
CA SER A 357 6.07 10.61 -20.21
C SER A 357 6.85 11.04 -18.97
N ASN A 358 7.06 12.34 -18.80
CA ASN A 358 7.79 12.94 -17.68
C ASN A 358 9.29 12.57 -17.59
N PRO A 359 10.11 12.94 -18.61
CA PRO A 359 11.56 12.71 -18.55
C PRO A 359 12.14 13.37 -17.29
N GLY A 360 13.00 12.65 -16.57
CA GLY A 360 13.69 13.17 -15.39
C GLY A 360 12.88 13.24 -14.11
N GLN A 361 11.59 12.89 -14.13
CA GLN A 361 10.71 12.99 -12.96
C GLN A 361 10.47 11.66 -12.26
N VAL A 362 10.65 10.55 -13.00
CA VAL A 362 10.38 9.22 -12.48
C VAL A 362 11.53 8.30 -12.82
N SER A 363 11.93 7.45 -11.88
CA SER A 363 12.84 6.34 -12.08
C SER A 363 12.24 5.10 -11.46
N GLY A 364 12.66 3.93 -11.91
CA GLY A 364 12.20 2.68 -11.32
C GLY A 364 13.07 1.51 -11.72
N PHE A 365 12.84 0.38 -11.06
CA PHE A 365 13.47 -0.88 -11.43
C PHE A 365 12.49 -2.05 -11.29
N TRP A 366 12.77 -3.10 -12.05
CA TRP A 366 11.98 -4.32 -12.05
C TRP A 366 12.16 -5.15 -10.78
N CYS A 367 11.06 -5.75 -10.32
CA CYS A 367 11.06 -6.82 -9.33
C CYS A 367 10.78 -8.16 -10.00
N MET A 368 11.10 -9.24 -9.29
CA MET A 368 10.92 -10.60 -9.76
C MET A 368 9.45 -11.06 -9.69
N ASP A 369 8.60 -10.38 -8.93
CA ASP A 369 7.21 -10.77 -8.75
C ASP A 369 6.48 -10.79 -10.09
N ASP A 370 6.06 -11.99 -10.49
CA ASP A 370 5.32 -12.25 -11.71
C ASP A 370 3.89 -12.66 -11.35
N PHE A 371 2.92 -12.10 -12.06
CA PHE A 371 1.50 -12.46 -11.95
C PHE A 371 1.11 -13.59 -12.90
N GLY A 372 2.10 -14.31 -13.42
CA GLY A 372 1.95 -15.55 -14.18
C GLY A 372 2.55 -15.46 -15.60
N PRO A 373 2.78 -16.62 -16.24
CA PRO A 373 3.46 -16.68 -17.53
C PRO A 373 2.70 -15.98 -18.67
N THR A 374 1.38 -15.89 -18.55
CA THR A 374 0.50 -15.19 -19.52
C THR A 374 0.20 -13.75 -19.12
N SER A 375 0.63 -13.31 -17.94
CA SER A 375 0.42 -11.94 -17.49
C SER A 375 1.28 -10.98 -18.31
N THR A 376 0.68 -9.89 -18.75
CA THR A 376 1.39 -8.74 -19.35
C THR A 376 1.94 -7.78 -18.31
N ILE A 377 1.70 -8.02 -17.02
CA ILE A 377 2.12 -7.14 -15.91
C ILE A 377 3.09 -7.84 -14.96
N ALA A 378 3.99 -7.06 -14.36
CA ALA A 378 4.94 -7.48 -13.35
C ALA A 378 5.13 -6.41 -12.27
N GLY A 379 5.66 -6.82 -11.12
CA GLY A 379 5.99 -5.91 -10.03
C GLY A 379 7.17 -5.00 -10.36
N SER A 380 7.06 -3.74 -9.97
CA SER A 380 8.17 -2.77 -10.07
C SER A 380 8.14 -1.76 -8.93
N TYR A 381 9.29 -1.17 -8.66
CA TYR A 381 9.40 -0.01 -7.78
C TYR A 381 9.63 1.25 -8.56
N VAL A 382 8.93 2.30 -8.16
CA VAL A 382 8.95 3.60 -8.81
C VAL A 382 9.26 4.69 -7.79
N PHE A 383 10.13 5.61 -8.19
CA PHE A 383 10.62 6.75 -7.44
C PHE A 383 10.19 8.01 -8.17
N ARG A 384 9.36 8.83 -7.53
CA ARG A 384 8.88 10.10 -8.09
C ARG A 384 9.68 11.26 -7.49
N LYS A 385 10.26 12.10 -8.35
CA LYS A 385 11.19 13.16 -7.94
C LYS A 385 10.50 14.35 -7.28
N ASN A 386 9.31 14.70 -7.75
CA ASN A 386 8.60 15.90 -7.29
C ASN A 386 8.16 15.84 -5.83
N ASP A 387 7.62 14.70 -5.41
CA ASP A 387 7.11 14.46 -4.05
C ASP A 387 7.97 13.47 -3.27
N ARG A 388 9.08 13.00 -3.87
CA ARG A 388 10.01 12.03 -3.29
C ARG A 388 9.31 10.72 -2.89
N ALA A 389 8.17 10.42 -3.50
CA ALA A 389 7.42 9.22 -3.22
C ALA A 389 8.15 7.98 -3.74
N ILE A 390 8.07 6.91 -2.96
CA ILE A 390 8.46 5.56 -3.37
C ILE A 390 7.19 4.74 -3.44
N GLU A 391 6.89 4.20 -4.61
CA GLU A 391 5.66 3.47 -4.88
C GLU A 391 5.96 2.08 -5.41
N ILE A 392 5.16 1.14 -4.94
CA ILE A 392 5.10 -0.20 -5.51
C ILE A 392 4.04 -0.16 -6.59
N LEU A 393 4.44 -0.45 -7.82
CA LEU A 393 3.50 -0.67 -8.90
C LEU A 393 3.42 -2.17 -9.15
N PRO A 394 2.40 -2.86 -8.61
CA PRO A 394 2.24 -4.29 -8.83
C PRO A 394 1.90 -4.61 -10.30
N ASN A 395 1.39 -3.63 -11.05
CA ASN A 395 0.73 -3.89 -12.34
C ASN A 395 1.48 -3.24 -13.52
N THR A 396 2.81 -3.18 -13.48
CA THR A 396 3.57 -2.50 -14.53
C THR A 396 3.67 -3.39 -15.77
N ASP A 397 3.31 -2.85 -16.93
CA ASP A 397 3.35 -3.57 -18.20
C ASP A 397 4.78 -4.05 -18.49
N LYS A 398 4.95 -5.37 -18.67
CA LYS A 398 6.23 -6.07 -18.89
C LYS A 398 6.99 -5.53 -20.10
N SER A 399 6.33 -4.87 -21.05
CA SER A 399 6.94 -4.22 -22.22
C SER A 399 7.58 -2.86 -21.92
N MET A 400 7.32 -2.26 -20.75
CA MET A 400 7.97 -1.02 -20.32
C MET A 400 9.46 -1.23 -20.10
N GLY A 401 10.26 -0.19 -20.34
CA GLY A 401 11.68 -0.17 -20.05
C GLY A 401 11.94 0.42 -18.67
N LEU A 402 12.47 -0.37 -17.74
CA LEU A 402 12.95 0.08 -16.43
C LEU A 402 14.44 -0.25 -16.25
N ASN A 403 15.05 0.31 -15.19
CA ASN A 403 16.37 -0.12 -14.77
C ASN A 403 16.30 -1.57 -14.26
N CYS A 404 17.42 -2.28 -14.34
CA CYS A 404 17.55 -3.59 -13.73
C CYS A 404 18.50 -3.52 -12.53
N ARG A 405 17.99 -3.93 -11.38
CA ARG A 405 18.77 -4.13 -10.16
C ARG A 405 18.73 -5.60 -9.80
N CYS A 406 19.88 -6.14 -9.42
CA CYS A 406 19.97 -7.51 -8.98
C CYS A 406 20.36 -7.58 -7.51
N VAL A 407 19.91 -8.65 -6.87
CA VAL A 407 20.25 -9.01 -5.50
C VAL A 407 20.90 -10.37 -5.45
N LYS A 408 21.74 -10.56 -4.44
CA LYS A 408 22.38 -11.83 -4.12
C LYS A 408 22.39 -12.05 -2.62
N GLU A 409 22.00 -13.25 -2.21
CA GLU A 409 22.08 -13.66 -0.82
C GLU A 409 23.53 -13.69 -0.32
N SER A 410 23.78 -13.14 0.86
CA SER A 410 25.08 -13.30 1.51
C SER A 410 25.26 -14.70 2.11
N ASP A 411 26.51 -15.15 2.27
CA ASP A 411 26.80 -16.45 2.90
C ASP A 411 26.38 -16.50 4.38
N ALA A 412 26.25 -15.34 5.02
CA ALA A 412 25.68 -15.23 6.35
C ALA A 412 24.17 -15.55 6.33
N TYR A 413 23.46 -15.03 5.34
CA TYR A 413 22.03 -15.23 5.18
C TYR A 413 21.64 -16.68 4.88
N LYS A 414 22.41 -17.37 4.03
CA LYS A 414 22.18 -18.79 3.74
C LYS A 414 22.21 -19.66 5.01
N ARG A 415 22.96 -19.23 6.02
CA ARG A 415 23.11 -19.88 7.32
C ARG A 415 22.11 -19.39 8.37
N SER A 416 21.42 -18.28 8.14
CA SER A 416 20.43 -17.76 9.10
C SER A 416 19.06 -18.40 8.88
N SER A 417 18.29 -18.51 9.96
CA SER A 417 16.86 -18.86 9.94
C SER A 417 15.98 -17.76 9.35
N LEU A 418 16.48 -16.51 9.32
CA LEU A 418 15.84 -15.37 8.66
C LEU A 418 15.96 -15.54 7.15
N ARG A 419 15.07 -16.33 6.55
CA ARG A 419 14.91 -16.39 5.08
C ARG A 419 13.67 -15.61 4.70
N PHE A 420 13.83 -14.72 3.73
CA PHE A 420 12.74 -14.05 3.04
C PHE A 420 11.94 -15.15 2.34
N THR A 421 10.63 -15.01 2.37
CA THR A 421 9.76 -15.85 1.54
C THR A 421 10.23 -15.70 0.08
N PRO A 422 10.35 -16.80 -0.67
CA PRO A 422 10.62 -16.74 -2.10
C PRO A 422 9.65 -15.78 -2.81
N CYS A 423 10.10 -15.11 -3.88
CA CYS A 423 9.21 -14.24 -4.65
C CYS A 423 8.01 -15.03 -5.14
N VAL A 424 6.83 -14.39 -5.16
CA VAL A 424 5.61 -15.03 -5.66
C VAL A 424 5.78 -15.30 -7.15
N GLY A 425 5.46 -16.52 -7.58
CA GLY A 425 5.49 -16.90 -9.00
C GLY A 425 6.85 -17.42 -9.53
N MET A 426 7.84 -17.68 -8.67
CA MET A 426 8.98 -18.51 -9.10
C MET A 426 8.55 -19.98 -9.19
N PRO A 427 8.78 -20.65 -10.34
CA PRO A 427 8.51 -22.08 -10.50
C PRO A 427 9.41 -22.97 -9.64
#